data_AF-A0AAN7U937-F1
#
_entry.id   AF-A0AAN7U937-F1
#
_cell.length_a   1.000
_cell.length_b   1.000
_cell.length_c   1.000
_cell.angle_alpha   90.00
_cell.angle_beta   90.00
_cell.angle_gamma   90.00
#
_symmetry.space_group_name_H-M   'P 1'
#
loop_
_entity.id
_entity.type
_entity.pdbx_description
1 polymer ?
#
loop_
_entity_poly.entity_id
_entity_poly.type
_entity_poly.pdbx_seq_one_letter_code
_entity_poly.pdbx_strand_id
1 'polypeptide(L)'
;MAARLLAKIIFTSGTVLVRSIQMAYKQAILQAESGMGAAAGSMDIKSKMSPIEARKILGLENVETISKEDVEKKYNELLTINDPKDGGSEYLQIKISGAKHCLHNALKDGKKI
;
A
#
# COMPACT_ATOMS: atom_id res chain seq x y z
N MET A 1 27.75 -42.26 13.30
CA MET A 1 28.04 -40.95 12.66
C MET A 1 26.76 -40.24 12.20
N ALA A 2 25.85 -40.90 11.48
CA ALA A 2 24.60 -40.32 10.98
C ALA A 2 23.69 -39.67 12.06
N ALA A 3 23.47 -40.34 13.19
CA ALA A 3 22.63 -39.79 14.27
C ALA A 3 23.17 -38.48 14.87
N ARG A 4 24.49 -38.31 14.95
CA ARG A 4 25.12 -37.05 15.42
C ARG A 4 25.00 -35.93 14.40
N LEU A 5 24.99 -36.24 13.11
CA LEU A 5 24.78 -35.26 12.04
C LEU A 5 23.33 -34.77 12.02
N LEU A 6 22.36 -35.68 12.13
CA LEU A 6 20.94 -35.35 12.20
C LEU A 6 20.62 -34.50 13.44
N ALA A 7 21.16 -34.86 14.61
CA ALA A 7 20.97 -34.06 15.82
C ALA A 7 21.50 -32.62 15.68
N LYS A 8 22.63 -32.41 14.99
CA LYS A 8 23.18 -31.08 14.71
C LYS A 8 22.29 -30.26 13.78
N ILE A 9 21.72 -30.87 12.74
CA ILE A 9 20.82 -30.19 11.80
C ILE A 9 19.52 -29.78 12.51
N ILE A 10 18.94 -30.65 13.33
CA ILE A 10 17.72 -30.36 14.08
C ILE A 10 17.97 -29.25 15.11
N PHE A 11 19.07 -29.32 15.86
CA PHE A 11 19.38 -28.33 16.87
C PHE A 11 19.67 -26.95 16.26
N THR A 12 20.44 -26.90 15.16
CA THR A 12 20.76 -25.63 14.50
C THR A 12 19.52 -25.00 13.84
N SER A 13 18.69 -25.79 13.14
CA SER A 13 17.45 -25.30 12.53
C SER A 13 16.42 -24.82 13.56
N GLY A 14 16.26 -25.54 14.68
CA GLY A 14 15.35 -25.15 15.75
C GLY A 14 15.73 -23.82 16.42
N THR A 15 17.02 -23.56 16.62
CA THR A 15 17.48 -22.32 17.30
C THR A 15 17.23 -21.06 16.48
N VAL A 16 17.17 -21.14 15.15
CA VAL A 16 16.87 -19.98 14.28
C VAL A 16 15.38 -19.61 14.40
N LEU A 17 14.48 -20.59 14.42
CA LEU A 17 13.04 -20.36 14.53
C LEU A 17 12.63 -19.78 15.89
N VAL A 18 13.25 -20.24 16.99
CA VAL A 18 12.94 -19.70 18.32
C VAL A 18 13.39 -18.23 18.44
N ARG A 19 14.57 -17.89 17.90
CA ARG A 19 15.09 -16.53 17.94
C ARG A 19 14.25 -15.56 17.11
N SER A 20 13.76 -15.98 15.94
CA SER A 20 12.92 -15.12 15.10
C SER A 20 11.56 -14.81 15.75
N ILE A 21 10.94 -15.80 16.41
CA ILE A 21 9.69 -15.59 17.17
C ILE A 21 9.92 -14.59 18.32
N GLN A 22 11.03 -14.73 19.06
CA GLN A 22 11.37 -13.80 20.14
C GLN A 22 11.63 -12.38 19.64
N MET A 23 12.31 -12.23 18.49
CA MET A 23 12.55 -10.93 17.87
C MET A 23 11.26 -10.28 17.39
N ALA A 24 10.36 -11.04 16.76
CA ALA A 24 9.06 -10.55 16.33
C ALA A 24 8.19 -10.12 17.53
N TYR A 25 8.21 -10.88 18.64
CA TYR A 25 7.49 -10.51 19.85
C TYR A 25 8.03 -9.21 20.48
N LYS A 26 9.36 -9.07 20.57
CA LYS A 26 9.99 -7.82 21.03
C LYS A 26 9.67 -6.65 20.11
N GLN A 27 9.71 -6.85 18.80
CA GLN A 27 9.33 -5.83 17.82
C GLN A 27 7.86 -5.44 17.95
N ALA A 28 6.95 -6.40 18.17
CA ALA A 28 5.54 -6.13 18.38
C ALA A 28 5.28 -5.31 19.66
N ILE A 29 5.97 -5.61 20.76
CA ILE A 29 5.88 -4.82 22.00
C ILE A 29 6.46 -3.42 21.80
N LEU A 30 7.67 -3.29 21.24
CA LEU A 30 8.27 -1.98 20.94
C LEU A 30 7.40 -1.14 20.00
N GLN A 31 6.73 -1.78 19.04
CA GLN A 31 5.79 -1.14 18.13
C GLN A 31 4.47 -0.74 18.81
N ALA A 32 4.01 -1.50 19.81
CA ALA A 32 2.87 -1.15 20.64
C ALA A 32 3.20 0.02 21.59
N GLU A 33 4.37 0.00 22.23
CA GLU A 33 4.83 1.04 23.16
C GLU A 33 5.17 2.37 22.46
N SER A 34 5.68 2.31 21.23
CA SER A 34 5.96 3.51 20.41
C SER A 34 4.72 4.13 19.76
N GLY A 35 3.51 3.61 20.00
CA GLY A 35 2.28 4.07 19.36
C GLY A 35 2.20 3.77 17.86
N MET A 36 3.15 3.01 17.32
CA MET A 36 3.26 2.63 15.90
C MET A 36 2.42 1.38 15.55
N GLY A 37 1.61 0.85 16.47
CA GLY A 37 0.64 -0.22 16.19
C GLY A 37 -0.40 0.17 15.12
N ALA A 38 -0.68 1.47 14.95
CA ALA A 38 -1.50 1.99 13.85
C ALA A 38 -0.74 2.08 12.51
N ALA A 39 0.60 1.97 12.51
CA ALA A 39 1.44 2.09 11.32
C ALA A 39 1.61 0.76 10.55
N ALA A 40 1.20 -0.39 11.11
CA ALA A 40 1.15 -1.65 10.36
C ALA A 40 -0.07 -1.73 9.42
N GLY A 41 -1.18 -1.07 9.79
CA GLY A 41 -2.33 -0.84 8.89
C GLY A 41 -2.18 0.40 8.00
N SER A 42 -1.19 1.23 8.33
CA SER A 42 -0.81 2.40 7.56
C SER A 42 0.62 2.19 7.07
N MET A 43 0.80 1.26 6.13
CA MET A 43 1.75 1.55 5.07
C MET A 43 1.26 2.85 4.43
N ASP A 44 1.61 3.98 5.06
CA ASP A 44 1.79 5.26 4.43
C ASP A 44 2.88 4.98 3.40
N ILE A 45 2.47 4.36 2.30
CA ILE A 45 3.17 4.45 1.04
C ILE A 45 3.12 5.94 0.75
N LYS A 46 4.08 6.69 1.32
CA LYS A 46 4.45 8.04 0.90
C LYS A 46 5.07 7.98 -0.50
N SER A 47 4.52 7.17 -1.41
CA SER A 47 4.32 7.63 -2.77
C SER A 47 3.26 8.73 -2.65
N LYS A 48 3.69 9.92 -2.21
CA LYS A 48 2.86 11.11 -2.29
C LYS A 48 2.71 11.43 -3.76
N MET A 49 1.81 10.72 -4.44
CA MET A 49 1.37 11.02 -5.78
C MET A 49 1.04 12.49 -5.83
N SER A 50 1.62 13.23 -6.77
CA SER A 50 1.33 14.66 -6.88
C SER A 50 -0.09 14.86 -7.42
N PRO A 51 -0.79 15.96 -7.10
CA PRO A 51 -2.11 16.20 -7.68
C PRO A 51 -2.07 16.30 -9.21
N ILE A 52 -0.97 16.82 -9.76
CA ILE A 52 -0.72 16.87 -11.21
C ILE A 52 -0.63 15.45 -11.79
N GLU A 53 0.12 14.54 -11.16
CA GLU A 53 0.20 13.13 -11.58
C GLU A 53 -1.17 12.44 -11.47
N ALA A 54 -1.91 12.69 -10.40
CA ALA A 54 -3.23 12.13 -10.21
C ALA A 54 -4.23 12.58 -11.30
N ARG A 55 -4.13 13.83 -11.77
CA ARG A 55 -4.90 14.31 -12.94
C ARG A 55 -4.56 13.54 -14.20
N LYS A 56 -3.29 13.25 -14.43
CA LYS A 56 -2.85 12.48 -15.60
C LYS A 56 -3.40 11.05 -15.56
N ILE A 57 -3.29 10.40 -14.40
CA ILE A 57 -3.77 9.03 -14.21
C ILE A 57 -5.29 8.93 -14.47
N LEU A 58 -6.06 9.94 -14.04
CA LEU A 58 -7.51 9.97 -14.26
C LEU A 58 -7.94 10.64 -15.59
N GLY A 59 -6.99 11.07 -16.43
CA GLY A 59 -7.28 11.70 -17.72
C GLY A 59 -7.98 13.06 -17.62
N LEU A 60 -7.75 13.82 -16.54
CA LEU A 60 -8.37 15.12 -16.24
C LEU A 60 -7.44 16.30 -16.55
N GLU A 61 -6.49 16.13 -17.47
CA GLU A 61 -5.46 17.15 -17.79
C GLU A 61 -6.09 18.41 -18.39
N ASN A 62 -7.13 18.23 -19.21
CA ASN A 62 -7.75 19.32 -19.99
C ASN A 62 -8.92 20.00 -19.25
N VAL A 63 -9.23 19.60 -18.02
CA VAL A 63 -10.36 20.15 -17.25
C VAL A 63 -9.87 21.30 -16.37
N GLU A 64 -10.30 22.53 -16.63
CA GLU A 64 -9.83 23.70 -15.84
C GLU A 64 -10.23 23.61 -14.37
N THR A 65 -11.49 23.24 -14.10
CA THR A 65 -12.03 23.09 -12.75
C THR A 65 -12.52 21.66 -12.53
N ILE A 66 -11.80 20.92 -11.68
CA ILE A 66 -12.15 19.53 -11.37
C ILE A 66 -13.17 19.52 -10.23
N SER A 67 -14.33 18.92 -10.47
CA SER A 67 -15.30 18.61 -9.42
C SER A 67 -15.03 17.23 -8.81
N LYS A 68 -15.61 16.96 -7.64
CA LYS A 68 -15.52 15.64 -7.00
C LYS A 68 -16.23 14.58 -7.83
N GLU A 69 -17.31 14.98 -8.48
CA GLU A 69 -18.13 14.15 -9.36
C GLU A 69 -17.34 13.70 -10.60
N ASP A 70 -16.51 14.57 -11.18
CA ASP A 70 -15.65 14.23 -12.31
C ASP A 70 -14.60 13.18 -11.94
N VAL A 71 -14.00 13.32 -10.74
CA VAL A 71 -13.02 12.37 -10.20
C VAL A 71 -13.66 11.00 -10.01
N GLU A 72 -14.85 10.92 -9.40
CA GLU A 72 -15.56 9.67 -9.18
C GLU A 72 -15.99 9.00 -10.49
N LYS A 73 -16.48 9.79 -11.46
CA LYS A 73 -16.85 9.28 -12.78
C LYS A 73 -15.66 8.62 -13.47
N LYS A 74 -14.52 9.32 -13.54
CA LYS A 74 -13.30 8.79 -14.18
C LYS A 74 -12.70 7.62 -13.42
N TYR A 75 -12.72 7.67 -12.10
CA TYR A 75 -12.31 6.56 -11.26
C TYR A 75 -13.11 5.28 -11.56
N ASN A 76 -14.45 5.37 -11.59
CA ASN A 76 -15.30 4.20 -11.85
C ASN A 76 -15.12 3.64 -13.27
N GLU A 77 -15.01 4.52 -14.27
CA GLU A 77 -14.72 4.14 -15.66
C GLU A 77 -13.40 3.36 -15.76
N LEU A 78 -12.31 3.91 -15.22
CA LEU A 78 -10.99 3.30 -15.28
C LEU A 78 -10.89 2.02 -14.45
N LEU A 79 -11.57 1.96 -13.30
CA LEU A 79 -11.55 0.77 -12.45
C LEU A 79 -12.29 -0.40 -13.09
N THR A 80 -13.39 -0.14 -13.80
CA THR A 80 -14.14 -1.14 -14.57
C THR A 80 -13.30 -1.67 -15.73
N ILE A 81 -12.64 -0.78 -16.49
CA ILE A 81 -11.81 -1.17 -17.64
C ILE A 81 -10.57 -1.98 -17.20
N ASN A 82 -10.06 -1.74 -15.99
CA ASN A 82 -8.85 -2.38 -15.46
C ASN A 82 -9.15 -3.44 -14.40
N ASP A 83 -10.34 -4.07 -14.39
CA ASP A 83 -10.65 -5.16 -13.45
C ASP A 83 -9.68 -6.35 -13.66
N PRO A 84 -8.93 -6.79 -12.64
CA PRO A 84 -8.07 -7.96 -12.70
C PRO A 84 -8.80 -9.23 -13.14
N LYS A 85 -10.10 -9.33 -12.88
CA LYS A 85 -10.92 -10.47 -13.33
C LYS A 85 -11.07 -10.52 -14.84
N ASP A 86 -11.02 -9.36 -15.50
CA ASP A 86 -11.14 -9.21 -16.95
C ASP A 86 -9.77 -9.07 -17.63
N GLY A 87 -8.69 -9.46 -16.94
CA GLY A 87 -7.31 -9.37 -17.45
C GLY A 87 -6.63 -8.02 -17.19
N GLY A 88 -7.23 -7.16 -16.37
CA GLY A 88 -6.63 -5.92 -15.87
C GLY A 88 -5.48 -6.15 -14.89
N SER A 89 -4.83 -5.07 -14.48
CA SER A 89 -3.70 -5.11 -13.55
C SER A 89 -4.11 -4.59 -12.17
N GLU A 90 -3.88 -5.39 -11.14
CA GLU A 90 -4.09 -4.98 -9.75
C GLU A 90 -3.21 -3.79 -9.36
N TYR A 91 -2.02 -3.68 -9.97
CA TYR A 91 -1.17 -2.50 -9.80
C TYR A 91 -1.82 -1.23 -10.35
N LEU A 92 -2.46 -1.31 -11.51
CA LEU A 92 -3.18 -0.18 -12.09
C LEU A 92 -4.38 0.22 -11.21
N GLN A 93 -5.11 -0.74 -10.66
CA GLN A 93 -6.18 -0.45 -9.70
C GLN A 93 -5.68 0.29 -8.46
N ILE A 94 -4.56 -0.14 -7.88
CA ILE A 94 -3.93 0.55 -6.74
C ILE A 94 -3.55 1.99 -7.13
N LYS A 95 -3.02 2.21 -8.34
CA LYS A 95 -2.65 3.56 -8.82
C LYS A 95 -3.87 4.44 -9.09
N ILE A 96 -4.92 3.91 -9.70
CA ILE A 96 -6.18 4.61 -9.96
C ILE A 96 -6.85 5.01 -8.64
N SER A 97 -6.88 4.10 -7.66
CA SER A 97 -7.40 4.38 -6.31
C SER A 97 -6.57 5.43 -5.57
N GLY A 98 -5.23 5.35 -5.67
CA GLY A 98 -4.32 6.37 -5.15
C GLY A 98 -4.55 7.74 -5.75
N ALA A 99 -4.79 7.82 -7.07
CA ALA A 99 -5.07 9.08 -7.76
C ALA A 99 -6.37 9.73 -7.28
N LYS A 100 -7.44 8.95 -7.12
CA LYS A 100 -8.70 9.42 -6.52
C LYS A 100 -8.49 10.01 -5.14
N HIS A 101 -7.80 9.28 -4.24
CA HIS A 101 -7.53 9.76 -2.89
C HIS A 101 -6.69 11.06 -2.89
N CYS A 102 -5.69 11.15 -3.78
CA CYS A 102 -4.87 12.34 -3.92
C CYS A 102 -5.69 13.56 -4.33
N LEU A 103 -6.52 13.46 -5.38
CA LEU A 103 -7.35 14.59 -5.84
C LEU A 103 -8.41 14.97 -4.82
N HIS A 104 -9.05 14.00 -4.16
CA HIS A 104 -10.00 14.30 -3.08
C HIS A 104 -9.36 15.06 -1.92
N ASN A 105 -8.12 14.71 -1.54
CA ASN A 105 -7.40 15.43 -0.50
C ASN A 105 -6.97 16.82 -0.98
N ALA A 106 -6.52 16.96 -2.23
CA ALA A 106 -6.15 18.27 -2.79
C ALA A 106 -7.36 19.22 -2.90
N LEU A 107 -8.53 18.71 -3.30
CA LEU A 107 -9.81 19.43 -3.33
C LEU A 107 -10.23 19.91 -1.93
N LYS A 108 -10.07 19.07 -0.91
CA LYS A 108 -10.36 19.43 0.50
C LYS A 108 -9.39 20.48 1.04
N ASP A 109 -8.10 20.35 0.70
CA ASP A 109 -7.04 21.25 1.17
C ASP A 109 -7.00 22.58 0.40
N GLY A 110 -7.83 22.76 -0.65
CA GLY A 110 -7.80 23.94 -1.51
C GLY A 110 -6.48 24.13 -2.27
N LYS A 111 -5.69 23.06 -2.45
CA LYS A 111 -4.42 23.12 -3.18
C LYS A 111 -4.71 23.32 -4.67
N LYS A 112 -3.81 24.01 -5.38
CA LYS A 112 -3.85 24.05 -6.85
C LYS A 112 -3.70 22.62 -7.37
N ILE A 113 -4.75 22.17 -8.05
CA ILE A 113 -4.86 20.92 -8.81
C ILE A 113 -4.95 21.27 -10.27
#